data_AF-A0A2V8BK01-F1
#
_entry.id   AF-A0A2V8BK01-F1
#
_cell.length_a   1.000
_cell.length_b   1.000
_cell.length_c   1.000
_cell.angle_alpha   90.00
_cell.angle_beta   90.00
_cell.angle_gamma   90.00
#
_symmetry.space_group_name_H-M   'P 1'
#
loop_
_entity.id
_entity.type
_entity.pdbx_description
1 polymer ?
#
loop_
_entity_poly.entity_id
_entity_poly.type
_entity_poly.pdbx_seq_one_letter_code
_entity_poly.pdbx_strand_id
1 'polypeptide(L)'
;IRWVLRRQKNVEVLLAGARAIDPVRRHVVLDPGPAGQGPATAGHHGNHNAADTENVIPFDYLLLATGAAHSYFGHDDWERRAPGLKTLDDGLKMRQQILLAFEAAERAASVDDQRRLLTFVIVGG
;
A
#
# COMPACT_ATOMS: atom_id res chain seq x y z
N ILE A 1 -1.41 -14.47 -4.06
CA ILE A 1 -0.68 -14.65 -5.35
C ILE A 1 0.55 -15.55 -5.21
N ARG A 2 1.51 -15.27 -4.31
CA ARG A 2 2.74 -16.09 -4.13
C ARG A 2 2.50 -17.62 -4.04
N TRP A 3 1.51 -18.05 -3.26
CA TRP A 3 1.17 -19.47 -3.12
C TRP A 3 0.70 -20.14 -4.43
N VAL A 4 0.03 -19.39 -5.30
CA VAL A 4 -0.47 -19.87 -6.59
C VAL A 4 0.70 -20.12 -7.56
N LEU A 5 1.73 -19.28 -7.50
CA LEU A 5 2.89 -19.32 -8.41
C LEU A 5 4.04 -20.19 -7.88
N ARG A 6 3.93 -20.75 -6.68
CA ARG A 6 5.01 -21.48 -5.98
C ARG A 6 5.60 -22.68 -6.73
N ARG A 7 4.90 -23.23 -7.73
CA ARG A 7 5.35 -24.38 -8.53
C ARG A 7 5.96 -23.98 -9.87
N GLN A 8 5.97 -22.69 -10.20
CA GLN A 8 6.53 -22.18 -11.44
C GLN A 8 8.02 -21.91 -11.25
N LYS A 9 8.86 -22.60 -12.02
CA LYS A 9 10.34 -22.56 -11.84
C LYS A 9 10.97 -21.23 -12.25
N ASN A 10 10.31 -20.46 -13.12
CA ASN A 10 10.84 -19.22 -13.68
C ASN A 10 10.06 -17.99 -13.20
N VAL A 11 9.46 -18.08 -12.01
CA VAL A 11 8.69 -16.97 -11.42
C VAL A 11 9.20 -16.68 -10.03
N GLU A 12 9.73 -15.48 -9.86
CA GLU A 12 10.10 -14.93 -8.57
C GLU A 12 9.05 -13.90 -8.12
N VAL A 13 8.65 -13.95 -6.86
CA VAL A 13 7.69 -13.01 -6.26
C VAL A 13 8.34 -12.36 -5.05
N LEU A 14 8.69 -11.09 -5.19
CA LEU A 14 9.25 -10.27 -4.12
C LEU A 14 8.13 -9.51 -3.41
N LEU A 15 8.16 -9.49 -2.08
CA LEU A 15 7.26 -8.68 -1.26
C LEU A 15 8.00 -7.40 -0.87
N ALA A 16 8.08 -6.45 -1.79
CA ALA A 16 8.73 -5.16 -1.60
C ALA A 16 8.01 -4.06 -2.40
N GLY A 17 8.04 -2.83 -1.88
CA GLY A 17 7.66 -1.66 -2.65
C GLY A 17 8.76 -1.29 -3.64
N ALA A 18 8.38 -0.81 -4.83
CA ALA A 18 9.32 -0.22 -5.78
C ALA A 18 9.36 1.29 -5.56
N ARG A 19 10.54 1.82 -5.19
CA ARG A 19 10.73 3.22 -4.84
C ARG A 19 11.12 4.08 -6.04
N ALA A 20 11.93 3.53 -6.94
CA ALA A 20 12.42 4.24 -8.12
C ALA A 20 12.69 3.29 -9.28
N ILE A 21 12.70 3.84 -10.49
CA ILE A 21 13.03 3.12 -11.73
C ILE A 21 14.10 3.95 -12.44
N ASP A 22 15.25 3.33 -12.70
CA ASP A 22 16.30 3.87 -13.57
C ASP A 22 16.17 3.23 -14.96
N PRO A 23 15.60 3.93 -15.95
CA PRO A 23 15.38 3.36 -17.29
C PRO A 23 16.67 3.26 -18.11
N VAL A 24 17.71 4.03 -17.76
CA VAL A 24 18.99 4.04 -18.49
C VAL A 24 19.82 2.82 -18.08
N ARG A 25 19.92 2.58 -16.76
CA ARG A 25 20.58 1.38 -16.21
C ARG A 25 19.69 0.15 -16.24
N ARG A 26 18.40 0.33 -16.51
CA ARG A 26 17.35 -0.69 -16.49
C ARG A 26 17.23 -1.41 -15.16
N HIS A 27 17.22 -0.63 -14.08
CA HIS A 27 17.11 -1.15 -12.72
C HIS A 27 15.86 -0.59 -12.02
N VAL A 28 15.23 -1.42 -11.19
CA VAL A 28 14.19 -1.00 -10.23
C VAL A 28 14.83 -0.99 -8.85
N VAL A 29 14.70 0.12 -8.13
CA VAL A 29 15.14 0.24 -6.74
C VAL A 29 13.97 -0.13 -5.83
N LEU A 30 14.17 -1.13 -4.99
CA LEU A 30 13.18 -1.57 -4.00
C LEU A 30 13.33 -0.78 -2.70
N ASP A 31 12.23 -0.63 -1.97
CA ASP A 31 12.26 -0.11 -0.62
C ASP A 31 13.15 -0.98 0.27
N PRO A 32 13.87 -0.38 1.24
CA PRO A 32 14.62 -1.14 2.22
C PRO A 32 13.61 -1.96 3.04
N GLY A 33 13.66 -3.29 2.87
CA GLY A 33 12.87 -4.19 3.70
C GLY A 33 13.26 -4.09 5.18
N PRO A 34 12.43 -4.59 6.11
CA PRO A 34 12.84 -4.72 7.51
C PRO A 34 14.18 -5.48 7.56
N ALA A 35 15.13 -4.95 8.34
CA ALA A 35 16.51 -5.41 8.40
C ALA A 35 16.60 -6.94 8.43
N GLY A 36 17.23 -7.54 7.42
CA GLY A 36 17.42 -8.99 7.30
C GLY A 36 16.62 -9.70 6.20
N GLN A 37 15.80 -9.00 5.42
CA GLN A 37 15.13 -9.53 4.23
C GLN A 37 15.56 -8.76 2.97
N GLY A 38 16.86 -8.83 2.66
CA GLY A 38 17.32 -8.56 1.29
C GLY A 38 16.72 -9.59 0.33
N PRO A 39 16.74 -9.34 -0.98
CA PRO A 39 16.27 -10.29 -1.96
C PRO A 39 17.10 -11.56 -1.75
N ALA A 40 16.42 -12.67 -1.43
CA ALA A 40 17.07 -13.96 -1.37
C ALA A 40 17.45 -14.31 -2.80
N THR A 41 18.57 -13.76 -3.28
CA THR A 41 19.16 -14.05 -4.58
C THR A 41 19.54 -15.52 -4.57
N ALA A 42 18.61 -16.35 -5.01
CA ALA A 42 18.87 -17.74 -5.32
C ALA A 42 19.79 -17.79 -6.55
N GLY A 43 21.10 -17.87 -6.28
CA GLY A 43 22.08 -18.41 -7.21
C GLY A 43 22.51 -17.51 -8.38
N HIS A 44 23.45 -16.61 -8.12
CA HIS A 44 24.54 -16.39 -9.07
C HIS A 44 25.85 -16.18 -8.29
N HIS A 45 26.84 -17.04 -8.56
CA HIS A 45 28.16 -16.97 -7.92
C HIS A 45 28.90 -15.73 -8.44
N GLY A 46 28.88 -14.65 -7.67
CA GLY A 46 29.67 -13.45 -7.92
C GLY A 46 30.04 -12.77 -6.60
N ASN A 47 31.32 -12.81 -6.27
CA ASN A 47 31.95 -12.12 -5.16
C ASN A 47 31.56 -10.62 -5.12
N HIS A 48 30.83 -10.18 -4.08
CA HIS A 48 30.57 -8.76 -3.84
C HIS A 48 30.78 -8.41 -2.36
N ASN A 49 31.62 -7.40 -2.14
CA ASN A 49 31.95 -6.80 -0.84
C ASN A 49 30.72 -6.16 -0.17
N ALA A 50 30.65 -6.31 1.15
CA ALA A 50 29.49 -6.06 2.00
C ALA A 50 29.20 -4.58 2.35
N ALA A 51 29.29 -3.64 1.40
CA ALA A 51 29.07 -2.20 1.70
C ALA A 51 28.13 -1.41 0.75
N ASP A 52 27.74 -1.92 -0.42
CA ASP A 52 26.95 -1.16 -1.41
C ASP A 52 25.76 -1.96 -1.99
N THR A 53 25.03 -2.73 -1.18
CA THR A 53 23.84 -3.44 -1.69
C THR A 53 22.63 -2.52 -1.70
N GLU A 54 22.59 -1.58 -2.63
CA GLU A 54 21.33 -0.97 -3.03
C GLU A 54 20.40 -2.10 -3.50
N ASN A 55 19.18 -2.15 -2.97
CA ASN A 55 18.24 -3.25 -3.20
C ASN A 55 17.64 -3.15 -4.60
N VAL A 56 18.43 -3.45 -5.64
CA VAL A 56 18.09 -3.21 -7.05
C VAL A 56 17.79 -4.50 -7.81
N ILE A 57 16.82 -4.43 -8.72
CA ILE A 57 16.44 -5.54 -9.61
C ILE A 57 16.64 -5.10 -11.07
N PRO A 58 17.49 -5.78 -11.85
CA PRO A 58 17.67 -5.49 -13.27
C PRO A 58 16.52 -6.03 -14.11
N PHE A 59 16.25 -5.40 -15.26
CA PHE A 59 15.25 -5.85 -16.21
C PHE A 59 15.69 -5.66 -17.67
N ASP A 60 15.21 -6.54 -18.54
CA ASP A 60 15.24 -6.31 -20.00
C ASP A 60 13.96 -5.60 -20.46
N TYR A 61 12.83 -6.02 -19.90
CA TYR A 61 11.51 -5.44 -20.12
C TYR A 61 10.82 -5.21 -18.77
N LEU A 62 10.22 -4.03 -18.60
CA LEU A 62 9.50 -3.66 -17.39
C LEU A 62 8.01 -3.46 -17.69
N LEU A 63 7.16 -4.25 -17.06
CA LEU A 63 5.71 -4.07 -17.09
C LEU A 63 5.25 -3.36 -15.82
N LEU A 64 4.67 -2.17 -15.97
CA LEU A 64 4.16 -1.38 -14.86
C LEU A 64 2.66 -1.62 -14.67
N ALA A 65 2.30 -2.17 -13.51
CA ALA A 65 0.92 -2.44 -13.11
C ALA A 65 0.67 -2.00 -11.66
N THR A 66 1.23 -0.85 -11.27
CA THR A 66 1.16 -0.31 -9.89
C THR A 66 -0.20 0.28 -9.51
N GLY A 67 -1.13 0.38 -10.47
CA GLY A 67 -2.44 0.97 -10.27
C GLY A 67 -2.37 2.50 -10.15
N ALA A 68 -3.32 3.08 -9.42
CA ALA A 68 -3.42 4.51 -9.17
C ALA A 68 -3.69 4.76 -7.68
N ALA A 69 -3.16 5.88 -7.15
CA ALA A 69 -3.45 6.36 -5.81
C ALA A 69 -4.79 7.12 -5.76
N HIS A 70 -5.24 7.47 -4.55
CA HIS A 70 -6.33 8.42 -4.39
C HIS A 70 -5.94 9.79 -4.94
N SER A 71 -6.84 10.39 -5.70
CA SER A 71 -6.72 11.80 -6.11
C SER A 71 -7.80 12.57 -5.38
N TYR A 72 -7.39 13.54 -4.57
CA TYR A 72 -8.30 14.49 -3.93
C TYR A 72 -8.50 15.76 -4.78
N PHE A 73 -8.19 15.69 -6.09
CA PHE A 73 -8.40 16.78 -7.06
C PHE A 73 -7.83 18.15 -6.61
N GLY A 74 -6.66 18.13 -5.95
CA GLY A 74 -6.01 19.34 -5.43
C GLY A 74 -6.34 19.68 -3.97
N HIS A 75 -7.13 18.86 -3.28
CA HIS A 75 -7.50 19.01 -1.87
C HIS A 75 -6.96 17.87 -0.99
N ASP A 76 -5.64 17.70 -0.98
CA ASP A 76 -4.98 16.63 -0.21
C ASP A 76 -5.28 16.72 1.31
N ASP A 77 -5.71 17.89 1.80
CA ASP A 77 -6.15 18.09 3.18
C ASP A 77 -7.43 17.32 3.54
N TRP A 78 -8.22 16.90 2.54
CA TRP A 78 -9.44 16.14 2.73
C TRP A 78 -9.18 14.71 3.18
N GLU A 79 -8.03 14.13 2.88
CA GLU A 79 -7.68 12.76 3.26
C GLU A 79 -7.88 12.50 4.77
N ARG A 80 -7.64 13.51 5.61
CA ARG A 80 -7.83 13.41 7.06
C ARG A 80 -9.30 13.30 7.48
N ARG A 81 -10.24 13.79 6.68
CA ARG A 81 -11.68 13.89 7.00
C ARG A 81 -12.54 12.95 6.17
N ALA A 82 -12.11 12.65 4.95
CA ALA A 82 -12.76 11.76 4.00
C ALA A 82 -11.71 10.72 3.56
N PRO A 83 -11.40 9.74 4.42
CA PRO A 83 -10.46 8.69 4.06
C PRO A 83 -11.00 7.91 2.86
N GLY A 84 -10.10 7.53 1.95
CA GLY A 84 -10.43 6.70 0.81
C GLY A 84 -10.95 5.31 1.21
N LEU A 85 -11.55 4.58 0.26
CA LEU A 85 -12.01 3.19 0.43
C LEU A 85 -11.41 2.30 -0.68
N LYS A 86 -10.08 2.25 -0.79
CA LYS A 86 -9.40 1.49 -1.86
C LYS A 86 -8.64 0.27 -1.36
N THR A 87 -8.27 0.26 -0.09
CA THR A 87 -7.58 -0.87 0.55
C THR A 87 -8.48 -1.58 1.57
N LEU A 88 -8.06 -2.77 2.00
CA LEU A 88 -8.76 -3.50 3.06
C LEU A 88 -8.67 -2.74 4.41
N ASP A 89 -7.51 -2.16 4.70
CA ASP A 89 -7.28 -1.40 5.93
C ASP A 89 -8.19 -0.18 6.00
N ASP A 90 -8.46 0.46 4.86
CA ASP A 90 -9.45 1.54 4.77
C ASP A 90 -10.85 1.07 5.17
N GLY A 91 -11.26 -0.10 4.65
CA GLY A 91 -12.56 -0.69 4.99
C GLY A 91 -12.68 -1.04 6.48
N LEU A 92 -11.62 -1.58 7.08
CA LEU A 92 -11.57 -1.88 8.51
C LEU A 92 -11.68 -0.60 9.36
N LYS A 93 -10.94 0.45 9.00
CA LYS A 93 -11.00 1.76 9.67
C LYS A 93 -12.39 2.39 9.55
N MET A 94 -13.01 2.34 8.37
CA MET A 94 -14.34 2.90 8.14
C MET A 94 -15.40 2.17 8.97
N ARG A 95 -15.35 0.83 9.01
CA ARG A 95 -16.21 0.04 9.90
C ARG A 95 -16.04 0.44 11.37
N GLN A 96 -14.81 0.58 11.84
CA GLN A 96 -14.53 1.00 13.21
C GLN A 96 -15.15 2.37 13.50
N GLN A 97 -14.95 3.36 12.62
CA GLN A 97 -15.50 4.70 12.81
C GLN A 97 -17.03 4.72 12.85
N ILE A 98 -17.69 3.95 11.97
CA ILE A 98 -19.15 3.82 11.97
C ILE A 98 -19.65 3.24 13.30
N LEU A 99 -18.99 2.21 13.82
CA LEU A 99 -19.37 1.61 15.11
C LEU A 99 -19.18 2.60 16.27
N LEU A 100 -18.05 3.31 16.31
CA LEU A 100 -17.80 4.35 17.32
C LEU A 100 -18.82 5.49 17.24
N ALA A 101 -19.28 5.85 16.04
CA ALA A 101 -20.32 6.84 15.85
C ALA A 101 -21.66 6.37 16.43
N PHE A 102 -22.04 5.10 16.25
CA PHE A 102 -23.22 4.51 16.90
C PHE A 102 -23.10 4.52 18.43
N GLU A 103 -21.97 4.09 18.98
CA GLU A 103 -21.72 4.11 20.43
C GLU A 103 -21.76 5.53 21.02
N ALA A 104 -21.29 6.52 20.27
CA ALA A 104 -21.34 7.92 20.68
C ALA A 104 -22.78 8.47 20.59
N ALA A 105 -23.52 8.11 19.54
CA ALA A 105 -24.90 8.53 19.33
C ALA A 105 -25.81 7.98 20.42
N GLU A 106 -25.56 6.76 20.91
CA GLU A 106 -26.31 6.15 22.01
C GLU A 106 -26.13 6.92 23.33
N ARG A 107 -24.96 7.55 23.54
CA ARG A 107 -24.62 8.34 24.72
C ARG A 107 -24.90 9.84 24.57
N ALA A 108 -25.47 10.28 23.44
CA ALA A 108 -25.69 11.69 23.17
C ALA A 108 -26.79 12.27 24.06
N ALA A 109 -26.57 13.49 24.57
CA ALA A 109 -27.52 14.17 25.46
C ALA A 109 -28.65 14.89 24.71
N SER A 110 -28.51 15.09 23.39
CA SER A 110 -29.48 15.80 22.54
C SER A 110 -29.78 15.02 21.27
N VAL A 111 -31.01 15.18 20.77
CA VAL A 111 -31.46 14.58 19.50
C VAL A 111 -30.65 15.14 18.32
N ASP A 112 -30.22 16.40 18.40
CA ASP A 112 -29.44 17.03 17.32
C ASP A 112 -28.00 16.49 17.27
N ASP A 113 -27.37 16.22 18.41
CA ASP A 113 -26.07 15.54 18.45
C ASP A 113 -26.16 14.11 17.95
N GLN A 114 -27.23 13.39 18.33
CA GLN A 114 -27.49 12.04 17.83
C GLN A 114 -27.63 12.04 16.30
N ARG A 115 -28.44 12.95 15.75
CA ARG A 115 -28.61 13.10 14.29
C ARG A 115 -27.29 13.41 13.59
N ARG A 116 -26.46 14.30 14.16
CA ARG A 116 -25.15 14.64 13.60
C ARG A 116 -24.23 13.43 13.56
N LEU A 117 -24.18 12.64 14.63
CA LEU A 117 -23.33 11.44 14.72
C LEU A 117 -23.76 10.32 13.77
N LEU A 118 -25.06 10.25 13.44
CA LEU A 118 -25.63 9.24 12.54
C LEU A 118 -25.74 9.71 11.07
N THR A 119 -25.15 10.85 10.75
CA THR A 119 -25.11 11.36 9.37
C THR A 119 -23.80 10.94 8.70
N PHE A 120 -23.91 10.10 7.66
CA PHE A 120 -22.77 9.64 6.86
C PHE A 120 -22.89 10.21 5.44
N VAL A 121 -21.77 10.66 4.88
CA VAL A 121 -21.70 11.21 3.52
C VAL A 121 -20.73 10.38 2.70
N ILE A 122 -21.17 9.95 1.52
CA ILE A 122 -20.37 9.20 0.56
C ILE A 122 -20.20 10.10 -0.68
N VAL A 123 -18.96 10.32 -1.09
CA VAL A 123 -18.62 11.17 -2.23
C VAL A 123 -18.03 10.31 -3.34
N GLY A 124 -18.56 10.47 -4.56
CA GLY A 124 -18.26 9.60 -5.70
C GLY A 124 -19.38 8.58 -5.91
N GLY A 125 -19.94 8.54 -7.12
CA GLY A 125 -21.05 7.69 -7.53
C GLY A 125 -20.89 7.17 -8.95
#